data_AF-A0A3D2JD16-F1
#
_entry.id   AF-A0A3D2JD16-F1
#
_cell.length_a   1.000
_cell.length_b   1.000
_cell.length_c   1.000
_cell.angle_alpha   90.00
_cell.angle_beta   90.00
_cell.angle_gamma   90.00
#
_symmetry.space_group_name_H-M   'P 1'
#
loop_
_entity.id
_entity.type
_entity.pdbx_description
1 polymer ?
#
loop_
_entity_poly.entity_id
_entity_poly.type
_entity_poly.pdbx_seq_one_letter_code
_entity_poly.pdbx_strand_id
1 'polypeptide(L)' 'LALREAIARDEVLGESFKLRFGVNTGEVVATSDLSRGDFLITGDAVNVAARLQQHANPDEIIASE' A
#
# COMPACT_ATOMS: atom_id res chain seq x y z
N LEU A 1 9.95 6.36 5.74
CA LEU A 1 10.37 7.53 4.94
C LEU A 1 11.42 7.21 3.88
N ALA A 2 12.29 6.21 4.08
CA ALA A 2 13.30 5.79 3.10
C ALA A 2 12.76 5.57 1.66
N LEU A 3 11.55 5.02 1.49
CA LEU A 3 10.95 4.86 0.16
C LEU A 3 10.68 6.20 -0.55
N ARG A 4 10.23 7.23 0.19
CA ARG A 4 10.05 8.57 -0.38
C ARG A 4 11.38 9.20 -0.77
N GLU A 5 12.42 9.01 0.05
CA GLU A 5 13.77 9.46 -0.29
C GLU A 5 14.32 8.73 -1.52
N ALA A 6 14.07 7.43 -1.64
CA ALA A 6 14.48 6.65 -2.80
C ALA A 6 13.79 7.16 -4.08
N ILE A 7 12.48 7.42 -4.03
CA ILE A 7 11.74 7.99 -5.16
C ILE A 7 12.21 9.40 -5.50
N ALA A 8 12.44 10.25 -4.49
CA ALA A 8 12.91 11.60 -4.73
C ALA A 8 14.31 11.66 -5.39
N ARG A 9 15.13 10.60 -5.18
CA ARG A 9 16.46 10.46 -5.80
C ARG A 9 16.42 9.74 -7.14
N ASP A 10 15.29 9.17 -7.52
CA ASP A 10 15.13 8.46 -8.78
C ASP A 10 14.91 9.45 -9.92
N GLU A 11 15.73 9.36 -10.96
CA GLU A 11 15.72 10.29 -12.10
C GLU A 11 14.40 10.26 -12.89
N VAL A 12 13.65 9.15 -12.84
CA VAL A 12 12.39 8.96 -13.57
C VAL A 12 11.21 9.32 -12.69
N LEU A 13 11.22 8.92 -11.42
CA LEU A 13 10.06 9.00 -10.53
C LEU A 13 10.00 10.31 -9.72
N GLY A 14 11.13 10.96 -9.43
CA GLY A 14 11.22 12.01 -8.42
C GLY A 14 10.31 13.22 -8.63
N GLU A 15 10.08 13.65 -9.87
CA GLU A 15 9.26 14.84 -10.16
C GLU A 15 7.78 14.53 -10.38
N SER A 16 7.44 13.32 -10.84
CA SER A 16 6.10 12.99 -11.33
C SER A 16 5.34 11.99 -10.46
N PHE A 17 6.03 11.23 -9.61
CA PHE A 17 5.43 10.16 -8.85
C PHE A 17 5.03 10.61 -7.44
N LYS A 18 3.74 10.49 -7.13
CA LYS A 18 3.18 10.85 -5.83
C LYS A 18 2.63 9.62 -5.12
N LEU A 19 3.14 9.36 -3.92
CA LEU A 19 2.75 8.19 -3.14
C LEU A 19 1.50 8.48 -2.31
N ARG A 20 0.61 7.49 -2.18
CA ARG A 20 -0.52 7.51 -1.26
C ARG A 20 -0.52 6.22 -0.47
N PHE A 21 -0.75 6.29 0.84
CA PHE A 21 -0.78 5.11 1.69
C PHE A 21 -2.07 5.02 2.49
N GLY A 22 -2.62 3.81 2.55
CA GLY A 22 -3.72 3.43 3.45
C GLY A 22 -3.28 2.24 4.29
N VAL A 23 -3.44 2.35 5.61
CA VAL A 23 -3.04 1.31 6.57
C VAL A 23 -4.26 0.90 7.37
N ASN A 24 -4.55 -0.39 7.43
CA ASN A 24 -5.63 -0.93 8.25
C ASN A 24 -5.19 -2.28 8.83
N THR A 25 -5.57 -2.53 10.08
CA THR A 25 -5.44 -3.85 10.71
C THR A 25 -6.79 -4.56 10.75
N GLY A 26 -6.79 -5.87 10.61
CA GLY A 26 -8.00 -6.68 10.76
C GLY A 26 -7.75 -8.12 10.33
N GLU A 27 -8.76 -8.96 10.53
CA GLU A 27 -8.72 -10.35 10.11
C GLU A 27 -8.71 -10.46 8.59
N VAL A 28 -7.89 -11.40 8.10
CA VAL A 28 -7.74 -11.69 6.67
C VAL A 28 -7.64 -13.18 6.45
N VAL A 29 -7.97 -13.61 5.24
CA VAL A 29 -7.67 -14.95 4.75
C VAL A 29 -6.41 -14.84 3.89
N ALA A 30 -5.36 -15.54 4.31
CA ALA A 30 -4.13 -15.67 3.53
C ALA A 30 -4.04 -17.08 2.96
N THR A 31 -3.79 -17.17 1.66
CA THR A 31 -3.44 -18.44 1.00
C THR A 31 -2.09 -18.28 0.30
N SER A 32 -1.26 -19.30 0.42
CA SER A 32 0.03 -19.39 -0.26
C SER A 32 0.05 -20.66 -1.08
N ASP A 33 -0.04 -20.54 -2.40
CA ASP A 33 0.32 -21.63 -3.29
C ASP A 33 1.78 -21.44 -3.71
N LEU A 34 2.67 -22.04 -2.93
CA LEU A 34 4.13 -21.97 -3.17
C LEU A 34 4.53 -22.54 -4.53
N SER A 35 3.69 -23.37 -5.16
CA SER A 35 3.97 -23.91 -6.49
C SER A 35 3.73 -22.89 -7.62
N ARG A 36 2.88 -21.88 -7.38
CA ARG A 36 2.56 -20.81 -8.34
C ARG A 36 3.31 -19.51 -8.07
N GLY A 37 3.95 -19.39 -6.91
CA GLY A 37 4.59 -18.15 -6.47
C GLY A 37 3.59 -17.05 -6.08
N ASP A 38 2.31 -17.41 -5.99
CA ASP A 38 1.22 -16.49 -5.72
C ASP A 38 0.93 -16.48 -4.21
N PHE A 39 1.02 -15.29 -3.63
CA PHE A 39 0.59 -15.02 -2.26
C PHE A 39 -0.66 -14.14 -2.32
N LEU A 40 -1.81 -14.72 -1.97
CA LEU A 40 -3.10 -14.04 -2.04
C LEU A 40 -3.63 -13.78 -0.63
N ILE A 41 -3.89 -12.50 -0.34
CA ILE A 41 -4.57 -12.05 0.87
C ILE A 41 -5.93 -11.48 0.47
N THR A 42 -7.00 -11.93 1.14
CA THR A 42 -8.36 -11.42 0.93
C THR A 42 -9.04 -11.11 2.26
N GLY A 43 -10.15 -10.35 2.20
CA GLY A 43 -10.96 -9.99 3.37
C GLY A 43 -11.36 -8.52 3.38
N ASP A 44 -12.23 -8.14 4.30
CA ASP A 44 -12.69 -6.75 4.40
C ASP A 44 -11.58 -5.79 4.82
N ALA A 45 -10.65 -6.25 5.67
CA ALA A 45 -9.53 -5.45 6.14
C ALA A 45 -8.64 -4.94 5.00
N VAL A 46 -8.41 -5.74 3.95
CA VAL A 46 -7.63 -5.28 2.77
C VAL A 46 -8.42 -4.28 1.91
N ASN A 47 -9.75 -4.45 1.82
CA ASN A 47 -10.62 -3.51 1.13
C ASN A 47 -10.70 -2.16 1.87
N VAL A 48 -10.68 -2.17 3.21
CA VAL A 48 -10.58 -0.94 4.02
C VAL A 48 -9.25 -0.24 3.78
N ALA A 49 -8.11 -0.95 3.86
CA ALA A 49 -6.80 -0.36 3.57
C ALA A 49 -6.75 0.30 2.18
N ALA A 50 -7.27 -0.39 1.16
CA ALA A 50 -7.36 0.15 -0.20
C ALA A 50 -8.20 1.44 -0.27
N ARG A 51 -9.37 1.45 0.39
CA ARG A 51 -10.21 2.64 0.48
C ARG A 51 -9.50 3.80 1.19
N LEU A 52 -8.79 3.54 2.29
CA LEU A 52 -8.00 4.58 2.97
C LEU A 52 -6.94 5.19 2.03
N GLN A 53 -6.23 4.36 1.27
CA GLN A 53 -5.24 4.83 0.30
C GLN A 53 -5.87 5.71 -0.78
N GLN A 54 -7.05 5.36 -1.28
CA GLN A 54 -7.77 6.13 -2.30
C GLN A 54 -8.15 7.53 -1.80
N HIS A 55 -8.45 7.67 -0.50
CA HIS A 55 -8.79 8.94 0.12
C HIS A 55 -7.58 9.76 0.57
N ALA A 56 -6.39 9.15 0.65
CA ALA A 56 -5.16 9.86 0.98
C ALA A 56 -4.79 10.89 -0.09
N ASN A 57 -4.41 12.08 0.33
CA ASN A 57 -3.78 13.07 -0.51
C ASN A 57 -2.39 12.60 -0.97
N PRO A 58 -1.82 13.19 -2.04
CA PRO A 58 -0.42 12.99 -2.39
C PRO A 58 0.50 13.14 -1.18
N ASP A 59 1.39 12.17 -0.99
CA ASP A 59 2.35 12.06 0.11
C ASP A 59 1.73 11.98 1.51
N GLU A 60 0.46 11.58 1.60
CA GLU A 60 -0.24 11.31 2.85
C GLU A 60 -0.27 9.80 3.19
N ILE A 61 -0.31 9.51 4.49
CA ILE A 61 -0.55 8.18 5.04
C ILE A 61 -1.80 8.30 5.91
N ILE A 62 -2.87 7.58 5.56
CA ILE A 62 -4.05 7.45 6.39
C ILE A 62 -4.05 6.06 7.04
N ALA A 63 -4.24 6.01 8.36
CA ALA A 63 -4.37 4.77 9.12
C ALA A 63 -5.77 4.67 9.74
N SER A 64 -6.29 3.45 9.88
CA SER A 64 -7.44 3.18 10.75
C SER A 64 -7.08 3.44 12.22
N GLU A 65 -8.11 3.58 13.06
CA GLU A 65 -7.95 3.57 14.53
C GLU A 65 -7.38 2.24 15.03
#